data_AF-F0QX26-F1
#
_entry.id   AF-F0QX26-F1
#
_cell.length_a   1.000
_cell.length_b   1.000
_cell.length_c   1.000
_cell.angle_alpha   90.00
_cell.angle_beta   90.00
_cell.angle_gamma   90.00
#
_symmetry.space_group_name_H-M   'P 1'
#
loop_
_entity.id
_entity.type
_entity.pdbx_description
1 polymer ?
#
loop_
_entity_poly.entity_id
_entity_poly.type
_entity_poly.pdbx_seq_one_letter_code
_entity_poly.pdbx_strand_id
1 'polypeptide(L)'
;MKYGYSDEEDLNEYELKREIRDPKQRWIVRIIRSMKDYYKKCPYYDTRSGDCFILFNTENNKCPREGRYEGCPILEAFLANRYEELKKKGRPIPYDFRDLALY
;
A
#
# COMPACT_ATOMS: atom_id res chain seq x y z
N MET A 1 15.12 -20.61 -25.56
CA MET A 1 14.82 -19.45 -24.69
C MET A 1 13.31 -19.28 -24.66
N LYS A 2 12.64 -19.64 -23.55
CA LYS A 2 11.19 -19.52 -23.40
C LYS A 2 10.89 -18.27 -22.56
N TYR A 3 10.50 -17.18 -23.22
CA TYR A 3 9.80 -16.09 -22.54
C TYR A 3 8.32 -16.46 -22.52
N GLY A 4 7.87 -17.04 -21.41
CA GLY A 4 6.46 -17.18 -21.10
C GLY A 4 5.98 -15.84 -20.54
N TYR A 5 5.37 -15.03 -21.40
CA TYR A 5 4.59 -13.87 -20.99
C TYR A 5 3.19 -14.41 -20.67
N SER A 6 2.84 -14.49 -19.39
CA SER A 6 1.57 -15.05 -18.94
C SER A 6 0.44 -14.06 -19.18
N ASP A 7 -0.32 -14.25 -20.26
CA ASP A 7 -1.54 -13.49 -20.59
C ASP A 7 -2.58 -13.46 -19.45
N GLU A 8 -2.49 -14.38 -18.48
CA GLU A 8 -3.34 -14.44 -17.29
C GLU A 8 -3.08 -13.31 -16.28
N GLU A 9 -1.85 -12.79 -16.17
CA GLU A 9 -1.53 -11.68 -15.27
C GLU A 9 -2.07 -10.34 -15.79
N ASP A 10 -2.06 -10.15 -17.12
CA ASP A 10 -2.56 -8.94 -17.79
C ASP A 10 -4.11 -8.85 -17.77
N LEU A 11 -4.80 -9.98 -17.84
CA LEU A 11 -6.27 -10.05 -17.69
C LEU A 11 -6.71 -9.68 -16.27
N ASN A 12 -6.05 -10.21 -15.25
CA ASN A 12 -6.33 -9.86 -13.86
C ASN A 12 -6.04 -8.37 -13.59
N GLU A 13 -4.95 -7.82 -14.15
CA GLU A 13 -4.68 -6.39 -14.06
C GLU A 13 -5.74 -5.53 -14.77
N TYR A 14 -6.29 -5.99 -15.90
CA TYR A 14 -7.32 -5.27 -16.65
C TYR A 14 -8.71 -5.32 -15.98
N GLU A 15 -9.10 -6.46 -15.40
CA GLU A 15 -10.33 -6.60 -14.62
C GLU A 15 -10.25 -5.83 -13.29
N LEU A 16 -9.11 -5.90 -12.60
CA LEU A 16 -8.84 -5.10 -11.40
C LEU A 16 -8.84 -3.58 -11.71
N LYS A 17 -8.39 -3.17 -12.90
CA LYS A 17 -8.48 -1.78 -13.39
C LYS A 17 -9.92 -1.32 -13.63
N ARG A 18 -10.85 -2.23 -13.96
CA ARG A 18 -12.27 -1.92 -14.24
C ARG A 18 -13.14 -1.89 -12.98
N GLU A 19 -12.85 -2.70 -11.96
CA GLU A 19 -13.61 -2.72 -10.71
C GLU A 19 -13.20 -1.62 -9.72
N ILE A 20 -11.95 -1.16 -9.75
CA ILE A 20 -11.51 -0.04 -8.91
C ILE A 20 -11.83 1.29 -9.62
N ARG A 21 -13.10 1.72 -9.52
CA ARG A 21 -13.57 3.04 -9.99
C ARG A 21 -13.02 4.19 -9.15
N ASP A 22 -12.63 3.95 -7.91
CA ASP A 22 -12.14 4.99 -7.01
C ASP A 22 -10.66 5.34 -7.28
N PRO A 23 -10.34 6.59 -7.66
CA PRO A 23 -8.96 7.02 -7.88
C PRO A 23 -8.10 6.86 -6.62
N LYS A 24 -8.73 6.97 -5.45
CA LYS A 24 -8.13 6.73 -4.14
C LYS A 24 -7.69 5.27 -3.97
N GLN A 25 -8.57 4.32 -4.23
CA GLN A 25 -8.26 2.89 -4.13
C GLN A 25 -7.18 2.48 -5.12
N ARG A 26 -7.25 3.01 -6.35
CA ARG A 26 -6.21 2.79 -7.36
C ARG A 26 -4.84 3.29 -6.89
N TRP A 27 -4.81 4.46 -6.26
CA TRP A 27 -3.58 5.01 -5.70
C TRP A 27 -3.05 4.17 -4.53
N ILE A 28 -3.92 3.74 -3.60
CA ILE A 28 -3.54 2.88 -2.47
C ILE A 28 -2.89 1.58 -2.98
N VAL A 29 -3.53 0.87 -3.91
CA VAL A 29 -2.99 -0.36 -4.49
C VAL A 29 -1.66 -0.12 -5.18
N ARG A 30 -1.52 0.99 -5.92
CA ARG A 30 -0.26 1.37 -6.56
C ARG A 30 0.85 1.59 -5.53
N ILE A 31 0.59 2.35 -4.47
CA ILE A 31 1.59 2.60 -3.42
C ILE A 31 1.98 1.29 -2.74
N ILE A 32 1.03 0.40 -2.44
CA ILE A 32 1.32 -0.90 -1.85
C ILE A 32 2.20 -1.74 -2.78
N ARG A 33 1.96 -1.73 -4.09
CA ARG A 33 2.84 -2.39 -5.07
C ARG A 33 4.25 -1.80 -5.02
N SER A 34 4.37 -0.47 -5.08
CA SER A 34 5.66 0.24 -4.95
C SER A 34 6.39 -0.09 -3.64
N MET A 35 5.68 -0.23 -2.51
CA MET A 35 6.28 -0.67 -1.23
C MET A 35 6.93 -2.05 -1.33
N LYS A 36 6.27 -3.00 -2.03
CA LYS A 36 6.80 -4.36 -2.23
C LYS A 36 8.09 -4.37 -3.05
N ASP A 37 8.26 -3.40 -3.97
CA ASP A 37 9.48 -3.29 -4.79
C ASP A 37 10.71 -2.93 -3.94
N TYR A 38 10.53 -2.19 -2.84
CA TYR A 38 11.62 -1.79 -1.96
C TYR A 38 11.77 -2.67 -0.71
N TYR A 39 10.67 -3.18 -0.17
CA TYR A 39 10.65 -3.81 1.14
C TYR A 39 9.95 -5.18 1.11
N LYS A 40 10.68 -6.23 1.50
CA LYS A 40 10.15 -7.61 1.61
C LYS A 40 9.04 -7.76 2.67
N LYS A 41 9.03 -6.90 3.70
CA LYS A 41 8.03 -6.83 4.77
C LYS A 41 7.61 -5.37 4.98
N CYS A 42 6.39 -5.16 5.46
CA CYS A 42 5.84 -3.83 5.71
C CYS A 42 6.83 -2.97 6.52
N PRO A 43 7.22 -1.77 6.03
CA PRO A 43 8.16 -0.90 6.73
C PRO A 43 7.62 -0.39 8.07
N TYR A 44 6.31 -0.49 8.29
CA TYR A 44 5.65 -0.13 9.54
C TYR A 44 5.51 -1.29 10.53
N TYR A 45 6.09 -2.46 10.25
CA TYR A 45 6.05 -3.61 11.14
C TYR A 45 7.39 -3.79 11.86
N ASP A 46 7.36 -3.83 13.19
CA ASP A 46 8.52 -4.22 13.98
C ASP A 46 8.61 -5.74 14.09
N THR A 47 9.64 -6.31 13.46
CA THR A 47 9.93 -7.75 13.53
C THR A 47 10.35 -8.23 14.92
N ARG A 48 10.78 -7.33 15.82
CA ARG A 48 11.25 -7.69 17.17
C ARG A 48 10.10 -7.79 18.16
N SER A 49 9.24 -6.78 18.22
CA SER A 49 8.10 -6.75 19.14
C SER A 49 6.81 -7.33 18.54
N GLY A 50 6.71 -7.37 17.21
CA GLY A 50 5.47 -7.74 16.50
C GLY A 50 4.50 -6.57 16.34
N ASP A 51 4.93 -5.35 16.66
CA ASP A 51 4.07 -4.17 16.66
C ASP A 51 3.91 -3.55 15.28
N CYS A 52 2.83 -2.80 15.10
CA CYS A 52 2.54 -1.99 13.95
C CYS A 52 2.68 -0.50 14.32
N PHE A 53 3.66 0.17 13.72
CA PHE A 53 3.91 1.60 13.96
C PHE A 53 2.77 2.51 13.51
N ILE A 54 1.90 2.05 12.59
CA ILE A 54 0.68 2.80 12.23
C ILE A 54 -0.30 2.84 13.41
N LEU A 55 -0.34 1.79 14.22
CA LEU A 55 -1.23 1.64 15.38
C LEU A 55 -0.58 2.07 16.70
N PHE A 56 0.54 2.80 16.65
CA PHE A 56 1.31 3.17 17.85
C PHE A 56 0.48 3.88 18.93
N ASN A 57 -0.56 4.63 18.53
CA ASN A 57 -1.44 5.36 19.45
C ASN A 57 -2.65 4.55 19.96
N THR A 58 -2.74 3.26 19.64
CA THR A 58 -3.83 2.39 20.09
C THR A 58 -3.36 1.44 21.18
N GLU A 59 -4.23 1.09 22.13
CA GLU A 59 -3.89 0.19 23.25
C GLU A 59 -3.45 -1.22 22.79
N ASN A 60 -3.80 -1.62 21.57
CA ASN A 60 -3.38 -2.86 20.94
C ASN A 60 -2.63 -2.58 19.64
N ASN A 61 -1.36 -2.21 19.79
CA ASN A 61 -0.44 -1.87 18.71
C ASN A 61 0.09 -3.10 17.94
N LYS A 62 -0.44 -4.31 18.15
CA LYS A 62 0.05 -5.51 17.48
C LYS A 62 -0.33 -5.55 16.00
N CYS A 63 0.59 -6.01 15.16
CA CYS A 63 0.32 -6.16 13.74
C CYS A 63 -0.52 -7.44 13.47
N PRO A 64 -1.73 -7.34 12.88
CA PRO A 64 -2.57 -8.51 12.61
C PRO A 64 -2.06 -9.38 11.46
N ARG A 65 -1.07 -8.90 10.69
CA ARG A 65 -0.57 -9.52 9.46
C ARG A 65 0.91 -9.84 9.50
N GLU A 66 1.57 -9.68 10.65
CA GLU A 66 3.00 -10.01 10.84
C GLU A 66 3.91 -9.40 9.75
N GLY A 67 3.60 -8.18 9.33
CA GLY A 67 4.34 -7.46 8.29
C GLY A 67 3.97 -7.80 6.84
N ARG A 68 2.92 -8.58 6.58
CA ARG A 68 2.38 -8.77 5.22
C ARG A 68 1.56 -7.56 4.76
N TYR A 69 1.63 -7.28 3.46
CA TYR A 69 0.92 -6.18 2.81
C TYR A 69 -0.51 -6.51 2.40
N GLU A 70 -0.75 -7.75 1.99
CA GLU A 70 -2.00 -8.16 1.33
C GLU A 70 -3.16 -8.22 2.34
N GLY A 71 -4.23 -7.49 2.03
CA GLY A 71 -5.43 -7.44 2.88
C GLY A 71 -5.15 -6.92 4.29
N CYS A 72 -4.26 -5.91 4.41
CA CYS A 72 -3.99 -5.22 5.66
C CYS A 72 -4.87 -3.96 5.78
N PRO A 73 -6.00 -4.01 6.52
CA PRO A 73 -6.95 -2.89 6.58
C PRO A 73 -6.34 -1.64 7.23
N ILE A 74 -5.36 -1.82 8.13
CA ILE A 74 -4.65 -0.73 8.81
C ILE A 74 -3.83 0.09 7.80
N LEU A 75 -3.09 -0.59 6.92
CA LEU A 75 -2.25 0.05 5.92
C LEU A 75 -3.11 0.77 4.88
N GLU A 76 -4.18 0.14 4.41
CA GLU A 76 -5.11 0.74 3.46
C GLU A 76 -5.80 1.98 4.05
N ALA A 77 -6.26 1.92 5.30
CA ALA A 77 -6.85 3.06 6.00
C ALA A 77 -5.84 4.20 6.20
N PHE A 78 -4.60 3.87 6.53
CA PHE A 78 -3.52 4.86 6.66
C PHE A 78 -3.23 5.58 5.35
N LEU A 79 -3.07 4.83 4.25
CA LEU A 79 -2.88 5.40 2.92
C LEU A 79 -4.11 6.18 2.47
N ALA A 80 -5.32 5.69 2.77
CA ALA A 80 -6.57 6.40 2.50
C ALA A 80 -6.61 7.78 3.17
N ASN A 81 -6.22 7.88 4.43
CA ASN A 81 -6.16 9.16 5.15
C ASN A 81 -5.08 10.06 4.55
N ARG A 82 -3.90 9.50 4.24
CA ARG A 82 -2.79 10.25 3.63
C ARG A 82 -3.16 10.83 2.26
N TYR A 83 -3.91 10.08 1.45
CA TYR A 83 -4.44 10.54 0.17
C TYR A 83 -5.36 11.77 0.34
N GLU A 84 -6.29 11.73 1.30
CA GLU A 84 -7.17 12.86 1.59
C GLU A 84 -6.38 14.08 2.06
N GLU A 85 -5.36 13.89 2.92
CA GLU A 85 -4.49 14.97 3.38
C GLU A 85 -3.75 15.65 2.22
N LEU A 86 -3.17 14.86 1.32
CA LEU A 86 -2.45 15.38 0.15
C LEU A 86 -3.39 16.15 -0.78
N LYS A 87 -4.59 15.60 -1.01
CA LYS A 87 -5.63 16.25 -1.81
C LYS A 87 -6.11 17.54 -1.17
N LYS A 88 -6.36 17.57 0.14
CA LYS A 88 -6.77 18.77 0.89
C LYS A 88 -5.71 19.87 0.85
N LYS A 89 -4.44 19.49 0.91
CA LYS A 89 -3.30 20.42 0.82
C LYS A 89 -3.02 20.88 -0.61
N GLY A 90 -3.74 20.39 -1.62
CA GLY A 90 -3.51 20.69 -3.04
C GLY A 90 -2.14 20.22 -3.54
N ARG A 91 -1.53 19.23 -2.88
CA ARG A 91 -0.23 18.70 -3.26
C ARG A 91 -0.37 17.65 -4.36
N PRO A 92 0.66 17.49 -5.23
CA PRO A 92 0.67 16.41 -6.19
C PRO A 92 0.60 15.06 -5.46
N ILE A 93 -0.21 14.15 -6.01
CA ILE A 93 -0.35 12.81 -5.48
C ILE A 93 0.88 12.01 -5.94
N PRO A 94 1.73 11.53 -5.00
CA PRO A 94 2.98 10.85 -5.35
C PRO A 94 2.69 9.52 -6.04
N TYR A 95 3.60 9.09 -6.91
CA TYR A 95 3.44 7.84 -7.66
C TYR A 95 4.09 6.66 -6.95
N ASP A 96 5.19 6.91 -6.23
CA ASP A 96 5.99 5.91 -5.52
C ASP A 96 5.87 6.06 -3.99
N PHE A 97 6.10 4.98 -3.27
CA PHE A 97 6.12 5.00 -1.80
C PHE A 97 7.21 5.91 -1.24
N ARG A 98 8.40 5.96 -1.85
CA ARG A 98 9.51 6.78 -1.35
C ARG A 98 9.20 8.28 -1.47
N ASP A 99 8.40 8.65 -2.46
CA ASP A 99 7.98 10.04 -2.65
C ASP A 99 7.04 10.52 -1.53
N LEU A 100 6.39 9.60 -0.78
CA LEU A 100 5.57 9.98 0.38
C LEU A 100 6.38 10.65 1.49
N ALA A 101 7.67 10.33 1.60
CA ALA A 101 8.57 10.90 2.60
C ALA A 101 9.00 12.34 2.26
N LEU A 102 8.81 12.78 1.01
CA LEU A 102 9.18 14.11 0.55
C LEU A 102 8.10 15.17 0.80
N TYR A 103 6.94 14.79 1.36
CA TYR A 103 5.77 15.66 1.54
C TYR A 103 5.21 15.68 2.96
#